data_AF-A0A6C0CFF2-F1
#
_entry.id   AF-A0A6C0CFF2-F1
#
_cell.length_a   1.000
_cell.length_b   1.000
_cell.length_c   1.000
_cell.angle_alpha   90.00
_cell.angle_beta   90.00
_cell.angle_gamma   90.00
#
_symmetry.space_group_name_H-M   'P 1'
#
loop_
_entity.id
_entity.type
_entity.pdbx_description
1 polymer ?
#
loop_
_entity_poly.entity_id
_entity_poly.type
_entity_poly.pdbx_seq_one_letter_code
_entity_poly.pdbx_strand_id
1 'polypeptide(L)'
;MLIKDLEKNIVIKELVNTIIADKDFKKKCEFNFKKIFEDGKVDRDDIPLIINLFLVVYKNQSKIKISKKQLKPVFMLLISKLLVEFKGESDLDEEVILILIEPQIDLLLMSVQFEAGKFPFCCCPTKPDDEKEENEVNKMKLSRIDKQKKLETEKLLK
;
A
#
# COMPACT_ATOMS: atom_id res chain seq x y z
N MET A 1 12.48 -13.05 2.55
CA MET A 1 11.96 -13.50 3.87
C MET A 1 10.55 -14.04 3.65
N LEU A 2 10.17 -15.21 4.19
CA LEU A 2 8.83 -15.78 3.91
C LEU A 2 7.76 -15.19 4.85
N ILE A 3 6.53 -15.00 4.37
CA ILE A 3 5.38 -14.55 5.19
C ILE A 3 5.20 -15.45 6.42
N LYS A 4 5.28 -16.77 6.23
CA LYS A 4 5.15 -17.76 7.31
C LYS A 4 6.16 -17.55 8.44
N ASP A 5 7.33 -17.00 8.15
CA ASP A 5 8.34 -16.70 9.16
C ASP A 5 8.04 -15.37 9.88
N LEU A 6 7.47 -14.40 9.17
CA LEU A 6 6.97 -13.16 9.77
C LEU A 6 5.84 -13.43 10.77
N GLU A 7 4.96 -14.38 10.45
CA GLU A 7 3.84 -14.77 11.33
C GLU A 7 4.27 -15.43 12.64
N LYS A 8 5.46 -16.06 12.66
CA LYS A 8 6.03 -16.65 13.88
C LYS A 8 6.57 -15.58 14.84
N ASN A 9 6.87 -14.38 14.34
CA ASN A 9 7.34 -13.27 15.17
C ASN A 9 6.15 -12.60 15.86
N ILE A 10 5.98 -12.87 17.16
CA ILE A 10 4.86 -12.38 17.98
C ILE A 10 4.73 -10.86 17.90
N VAL A 11 5.85 -10.13 18.00
CA VAL A 11 5.86 -8.66 18.00
C VAL A 11 5.37 -8.11 16.67
N ILE A 12 5.84 -8.68 15.55
CA ILE A 12 5.41 -8.26 14.20
C ILE A 12 3.93 -8.58 14.00
N LYS A 13 3.50 -9.78 14.39
CA LYS A 13 2.11 -10.22 14.30
C LYS A 13 1.16 -9.34 15.10
N GLU A 14 1.52 -8.98 16.33
CA GLU A 14 0.72 -8.09 17.18
C GLU A 14 0.59 -6.69 16.59
N LEU A 15 1.69 -6.12 16.08
CA LEU A 15 1.65 -4.82 15.41
C LEU A 15 0.70 -4.84 14.20
N VAL A 16 0.83 -5.84 13.33
CA VAL A 16 -0.04 -5.98 12.14
C VAL A 16 -1.50 -6.16 12.55
N ASN A 17 -1.77 -7.03 13.52
CA ASN A 17 -3.14 -7.25 13.99
C ASN A 17 -3.74 -5.98 14.62
N THR A 18 -2.94 -5.19 15.32
CA THR A 18 -3.37 -3.91 15.91
C THR A 18 -3.71 -2.90 14.81
N ILE A 19 -2.91 -2.82 13.74
CA ILE A 19 -3.17 -1.94 12.59
C ILE A 19 -4.45 -2.38 11.86
N ILE A 20 -4.63 -3.68 11.60
CA ILE A 20 -5.82 -4.20 10.91
C ILE A 20 -7.09 -4.07 11.77
N ALA A 21 -6.97 -4.12 13.10
CA ALA A 21 -8.08 -3.93 14.03
C ALA A 21 -8.57 -2.47 14.10
N ASP A 22 -7.77 -1.51 13.63
CA ASP A 22 -8.20 -0.12 13.47
C ASP A 22 -9.25 -0.03 12.36
N LYS A 23 -10.50 0.23 12.77
CA LYS A 23 -11.66 0.28 11.88
C LYS A 23 -11.55 1.40 10.86
N ASP A 24 -10.95 2.54 11.21
CA ASP A 24 -10.85 3.68 10.31
C ASP A 24 -9.80 3.40 9.23
N PHE A 25 -8.65 2.87 9.63
CA PHE A 25 -7.63 2.37 8.71
C PHE A 25 -8.22 1.33 7.75
N LYS A 26 -8.90 0.30 8.29
CA LYS A 26 -9.45 -0.79 7.49
C LYS A 26 -10.51 -0.34 6.50
N LYS A 27 -11.46 0.50 6.94
CA LYS A 27 -12.49 1.08 6.05
C LYS A 27 -11.88 1.90 4.94
N LYS A 28 -10.83 2.67 5.23
CA LYS A 28 -10.16 3.52 4.24
C LYS A 28 -9.40 2.67 3.21
N CYS A 29 -8.70 1.63 3.65
CA CYS A 29 -8.09 0.64 2.77
C CYS A 29 -9.14 0.00 1.84
N GLU A 30 -10.24 -0.51 2.40
CA GLU A 30 -11.30 -1.16 1.63
C GLU A 30 -11.95 -0.20 0.61
N PHE A 31 -12.28 1.02 1.03
CA PHE A 31 -12.90 2.03 0.17
C PHE A 31 -12.01 2.39 -1.02
N ASN A 32 -10.74 2.68 -0.78
CA ASN A 32 -9.82 3.03 -1.85
C ASN A 32 -9.47 1.83 -2.72
N PHE A 33 -9.38 0.64 -2.14
CA PHE A 33 -9.18 -0.57 -2.90
C PHE A 33 -10.33 -0.78 -3.90
N LYS A 34 -11.59 -0.74 -3.45
CA LYS A 34 -12.76 -0.86 -4.33
C LYS A 34 -12.83 0.25 -5.37
N LYS A 35 -12.42 1.47 -5.01
CA LYS A 35 -12.30 2.56 -5.98
C LYS A 35 -11.30 2.20 -7.08
N ILE A 36 -10.11 1.69 -6.76
CA ILE A 36 -9.06 1.43 -7.75
C ILE A 36 -9.36 0.15 -8.57
N PHE A 37 -9.99 -0.86 -7.97
CA PHE A 37 -10.26 -2.18 -8.56
C PHE A 37 -11.76 -2.44 -8.66
N GLU A 38 -12.41 -1.70 -9.57
CA GLU A 38 -13.86 -1.74 -9.77
C GLU A 38 -14.37 -3.09 -10.29
N ASP A 39 -13.51 -3.88 -10.95
CA ASP A 39 -13.78 -5.23 -11.45
C ASP A 39 -13.61 -6.32 -10.38
N GLY A 40 -13.14 -5.97 -9.18
CA GLY A 40 -12.92 -6.91 -8.08
C GLY A 40 -11.83 -7.95 -8.33
N LYS A 41 -11.01 -7.75 -9.38
CA LYS A 41 -9.93 -8.64 -9.77
C LYS A 41 -8.62 -7.87 -9.74
N VAL A 42 -7.70 -8.35 -8.92
CA VAL A 42 -6.33 -7.87 -8.89
C VAL A 42 -5.46 -8.72 -9.80
N ASP A 43 -4.71 -8.08 -10.69
CA ASP A 43 -3.66 -8.73 -11.48
C ASP A 43 -2.26 -8.32 -11.00
N ARG A 44 -1.22 -8.73 -11.74
CA ARG A 44 0.17 -8.43 -11.37
C ARG A 44 0.53 -6.95 -11.54
N ASP A 45 -0.11 -6.25 -12.48
CA ASP A 45 0.14 -4.84 -12.75
C ASP A 45 -0.48 -3.93 -11.69
N ASP A 46 -1.49 -4.45 -10.98
CA ASP A 46 -2.18 -3.79 -9.88
C ASP A 46 -1.40 -3.82 -8.55
N ILE A 47 -0.52 -4.81 -8.37
CA ILE A 47 0.20 -5.04 -7.10
C ILE A 47 1.00 -3.80 -6.65
N PRO A 48 1.79 -3.11 -7.51
CA PRO A 48 2.48 -1.88 -7.12
C PRO A 48 1.54 -0.77 -6.64
N LEU A 49 0.36 -0.63 -7.25
CA LEU A 49 -0.63 0.37 -6.86
C LEU A 49 -1.24 0.04 -5.49
N ILE A 50 -1.49 -1.24 -5.21
CA ILE A 50 -2.01 -1.71 -3.92
C ILE A 50 -0.99 -1.47 -2.81
N ILE A 51 0.28 -1.77 -3.07
CA ILE A 51 1.36 -1.49 -2.12
C ILE A 51 1.40 0.01 -1.79
N ASN A 52 1.37 0.86 -2.82
CA ASN A 52 1.39 2.31 -2.62
C ASN A 52 0.16 2.79 -1.83
N LEU A 53 -1.02 2.25 -2.14
CA LEU A 53 -2.25 2.56 -1.41
C LEU A 53 -2.09 2.30 0.10
N PHE A 54 -1.70 1.09 0.49
CA PHE A 54 -1.60 0.75 1.92
C PHE A 54 -0.55 1.58 2.65
N LEU A 55 0.54 1.96 1.97
CA LEU A 55 1.56 2.82 2.53
C LEU A 55 1.05 4.26 2.74
N VAL A 56 0.29 4.80 1.78
CA VAL A 56 -0.33 6.13 1.89
C VAL A 56 -1.36 6.14 3.02
N VAL A 57 -2.26 5.15 3.07
CA VAL A 57 -3.28 5.05 4.12
C VAL A 57 -2.61 4.89 5.49
N TYR A 58 -1.58 4.05 5.60
CA TYR A 58 -0.84 3.90 6.85
C TYR A 58 -0.20 5.23 7.30
N LYS A 59 0.48 5.95 6.38
CA LYS A 59 1.13 7.22 6.70
C LYS A 59 0.15 8.29 7.18
N ASN A 60 -1.06 8.30 6.62
CA ASN A 60 -2.05 9.35 6.89
C ASN A 60 -2.97 9.02 8.08
N GLN A 61 -3.26 7.73 8.32
CA GLN A 61 -4.32 7.31 9.25
C GLN A 61 -3.79 6.51 10.45
N SER A 62 -2.66 5.81 10.33
CA SER A 62 -2.16 4.99 11.43
C SER A 62 -1.54 5.85 12.53
N LYS A 63 -2.05 5.69 13.74
CA LYS A 63 -1.44 6.26 14.97
C LYS A 63 -0.35 5.36 15.55
N ILE A 64 -0.21 4.14 15.03
CA ILE A 64 0.70 3.11 15.55
C ILE A 64 2.10 3.41 15.04
N LYS A 65 3.04 3.62 15.96
CA LYS A 65 4.45 3.85 15.63
C LYS A 65 5.19 2.51 15.53
N ILE A 66 5.73 2.22 14.35
CA ILE A 66 6.60 1.06 14.13
C ILE A 66 8.07 1.52 14.17
N SER A 67 8.92 0.76 14.85
CA SER A 67 10.37 1.06 14.86
C SER A 67 11.00 0.83 13.48
N LYS A 68 12.06 1.57 13.14
CA LYS A 68 12.72 1.45 11.82
C LYS A 68 13.17 0.02 11.50
N LYS A 69 13.62 -0.74 12.51
CA LYS A 69 14.05 -2.15 12.37
C LYS A 69 12.88 -3.09 12.06
N GLN A 70 11.65 -2.70 12.41
CA GLN A 70 10.45 -3.51 12.24
C GLN A 70 9.59 -3.06 11.04
N LEU A 71 9.85 -1.89 10.45
CA LEU A 71 9.04 -1.37 9.35
C LEU A 71 8.92 -2.36 8.18
N LYS A 72 10.04 -2.88 7.68
CA LYS A 72 10.05 -3.85 6.59
C LYS A 72 9.20 -5.09 6.89
N PRO A 73 9.47 -5.85 7.97
CA PRO A 73 8.68 -7.05 8.27
C PRO A 73 7.21 -6.74 8.59
N VAL A 74 6.90 -5.61 9.25
CA VAL A 74 5.50 -5.23 9.52
C VAL A 74 4.77 -4.90 8.22
N PHE A 75 5.36 -4.09 7.32
CA PHE A 75 4.71 -3.75 6.06
C PHE A 75 4.58 -4.95 5.12
N MET A 76 5.57 -5.83 5.06
CA MET A 76 5.46 -7.07 4.28
C MET A 76 4.26 -7.90 4.73
N LEU A 77 4.13 -8.13 6.04
CA LEU A 77 3.03 -8.92 6.58
C LEU A 77 1.68 -8.19 6.47
N LEU A 78 1.64 -6.88 6.72
CA LEU A 78 0.43 -6.06 6.61
C LEU A 78 -0.13 -6.07 5.18
N ILE A 79 0.71 -5.76 4.20
CA ILE A 79 0.29 -5.69 2.79
C ILE A 79 -0.15 -7.07 2.30
N SER A 80 0.59 -8.13 2.65
CA SER A 80 0.21 -9.50 2.33
C SER A 80 -1.17 -9.85 2.87
N LYS A 81 -1.45 -9.57 4.15
CA LYS A 81 -2.78 -9.85 4.75
C LYS A 81 -3.90 -9.06 4.07
N LEU A 82 -3.70 -7.76 3.83
CA LEU A 82 -4.71 -6.92 3.19
C LEU A 82 -4.95 -7.31 1.73
N LEU A 83 -3.90 -7.73 1.01
CA LEU A 83 -4.03 -8.29 -0.34
C LEU A 83 -4.85 -9.58 -0.33
N VAL A 84 -4.53 -10.52 0.55
CA VAL A 84 -5.29 -11.77 0.68
C VAL A 84 -6.76 -11.48 1.03
N GLU A 85 -7.01 -10.49 1.87
CA GLU A 85 -8.36 -10.09 2.26
C GLU A 85 -9.15 -9.43 1.11
N PHE A 86 -8.50 -8.59 0.30
CA PHE A 86 -9.19 -7.79 -0.72
C PHE A 86 -9.06 -8.30 -2.16
N LYS A 87 -8.21 -9.29 -2.45
CA LYS A 87 -7.95 -9.79 -3.83
C LYS A 87 -9.17 -10.38 -4.56
N GLY A 88 -10.30 -10.58 -3.86
CA GLY A 88 -11.52 -11.12 -4.45
C GLY A 88 -11.29 -12.53 -5.01
N GLU A 89 -11.71 -12.76 -6.25
CA GLU A 89 -11.58 -14.04 -6.97
C GLU A 89 -10.19 -14.23 -7.62
N SER A 90 -9.24 -13.32 -7.42
CA SER A 90 -7.93 -13.43 -8.06
C SER A 90 -7.08 -14.56 -7.50
N ASP A 91 -6.59 -15.41 -8.39
CA ASP A 91 -5.54 -16.39 -8.15
C ASP A 91 -4.16 -15.71 -8.11
N LEU A 92 -3.98 -14.85 -7.11
CA LEU A 92 -2.66 -14.33 -6.76
C LEU A 92 -1.94 -15.27 -5.80
N ASP A 93 -0.77 -15.69 -6.23
CA ASP A 93 0.19 -16.44 -5.44
C ASP A 93 0.90 -15.52 -4.43
N GLU A 94 0.88 -15.91 -3.15
CA GLU A 94 1.54 -15.20 -2.05
C GLU A 94 3.05 -15.03 -2.28
N GLU A 95 3.72 -15.99 -2.95
CA GLU A 95 5.14 -15.89 -3.26
C GLU A 95 5.42 -14.82 -4.31
N VAL A 96 4.56 -14.70 -5.32
CA VAL A 96 4.64 -13.64 -6.33
C VAL A 96 4.37 -12.28 -5.69
N ILE A 97 3.38 -12.20 -4.81
CA ILE A 97 3.08 -11.00 -4.02
C ILE A 97 4.32 -10.56 -3.23
N LEU A 98 4.99 -11.48 -2.54
CA LEU A 98 6.20 -11.20 -1.78
C LEU A 98 7.34 -10.60 -2.63
N ILE A 99 7.61 -11.21 -3.80
CA ILE A 99 8.66 -10.76 -4.72
C ILE A 99 8.41 -9.33 -5.20
N LEU A 100 7.14 -8.93 -5.34
CA LEU A 100 6.75 -7.60 -5.79
C LEU A 100 6.68 -6.57 -4.65
N ILE A 101 6.31 -7.01 -3.44
CA ILE A 101 6.24 -6.17 -2.24
C ILE A 101 7.62 -5.73 -1.77
N GLU A 102 8.56 -6.68 -1.67
CA GLU A 102 9.83 -6.45 -0.98
C GLU A 102 10.65 -5.29 -1.58
N PRO A 103 10.83 -5.18 -2.91
CA PRO A 103 11.54 -4.05 -3.52
C PRO A 103 10.84 -2.70 -3.32
N GLN A 104 9.50 -2.68 -3.33
CA GLN A 104 8.73 -1.45 -3.16
C GLN A 104 8.83 -0.92 -1.72
N ILE A 105 8.81 -1.82 -0.74
CA ILE A 105 9.07 -1.46 0.65
C ILE A 105 10.51 -0.98 0.81
N ASP A 106 11.49 -1.66 0.19
CA ASP A 106 12.89 -1.23 0.28
C ASP A 106 13.09 0.16 -0.31
N LEU A 107 12.52 0.44 -1.50
CA LEU A 107 12.53 1.77 -2.11
C LEU A 107 11.87 2.83 -1.23
N LEU A 108 10.75 2.49 -0.58
CA LEU A 108 10.12 3.37 0.40
C LEU A 108 11.07 3.64 1.57
N LEU A 109 11.65 2.60 2.18
CA LEU A 109 12.54 2.77 3.33
C LEU A 109 13.85 3.48 2.99
N MET A 110 14.28 3.45 1.73
CA MET A 110 15.43 4.18 1.20
C MET A 110 15.11 5.64 0.86
N SER A 111 13.95 5.91 0.24
CA SER A 111 13.45 7.27 0.01
C SER A 111 13.12 8.01 1.30
N VAL A 112 13.01 7.26 2.41
CA VAL A 112 13.03 7.75 3.77
C VAL A 112 14.49 7.96 4.24
N GLN A 113 15.27 8.74 3.48
CA GLN A 113 16.07 9.77 4.13
C GLN A 113 15.05 10.80 4.60
N PHE A 114 14.51 10.62 5.81
CA PHE A 114 13.85 11.72 6.50
C PHE A 114 14.87 12.84 6.59
N GLU A 115 14.77 13.86 5.73
CA GLU A 115 15.46 15.12 5.94
C GLU A 115 14.95 15.68 7.28
N ALA A 116 15.75 15.45 8.33
CA ALA A 116 15.61 16.18 9.57
C ALA A 116 15.91 17.65 9.25
N GLY A 117 14.85 18.44 9.12
CA GLY A 117 14.93 19.89 9.01
C GLY A 117 15.17 20.39 7.59
N LYS A 118 14.07 20.65 6.88
CA LYS A 118 13.74 21.97 6.30
C LYS A 118 12.56 21.80 5.34
N PHE A 119 11.36 22.08 5.85
CA PHE A 119 10.32 22.65 4.98
C PHE A 119 9.86 23.96 5.63
N PRO A 120 9.87 25.08 4.90
CA PRO A 120 9.42 26.35 5.42
C PRO A 120 7.89 26.38 5.45
N PHE A 121 7.37 27.12 6.43
CA PHE A 121 6.00 27.63 6.52
C PHE A 121 4.91 26.74 7.13
N CYS A 122 4.61 27.11 8.38
CA CYS A 122 3.29 27.42 8.92
C CYS A 122 2.73 26.44 9.96
N CYS A 123 2.56 27.00 11.16
CA CYS A 123 1.96 26.41 12.35
C CYS A 123 0.46 26.13 12.16
N CYS A 124 0.12 25.02 11.51
CA CYS A 124 -1.25 24.50 11.54
C CYS A 124 -1.27 23.04 12.03
N PRO A 125 -2.15 22.69 12.98
CA PRO A 125 -2.36 21.30 13.39
C PRO A 125 -3.03 20.56 12.23
N THR A 126 -2.25 19.81 11.45
CA THR A 126 -2.78 19.03 10.33
C THR A 126 -3.64 17.90 10.86
N LYS A 127 -4.96 18.05 10.74
CA LYS A 127 -5.89 16.93 10.72
C LYS A 127 -5.53 15.98 9.56
N PRO A 128 -5.89 14.69 9.62
CA PRO A 128 -5.78 13.81 8.46
C PRO A 128 -6.45 14.48 7.26
N ASP A 129 -5.67 14.70 6.21
CA ASP A 129 -6.03 15.52 5.06
C ASP A 129 -6.54 14.60 3.95
N ASP A 130 -7.85 14.31 4.01
CA ASP A 130 -8.53 13.45 3.04
C ASP A 130 -8.31 13.91 1.58
N GLU A 131 -8.08 15.22 1.36
CA GLU A 131 -7.81 15.79 0.04
C GLU A 131 -6.46 15.32 -0.54
N LYS A 132 -5.42 15.16 0.28
CA LYS A 132 -4.12 14.64 -0.18
C LYS A 132 -4.23 13.19 -0.57
N GLU A 133 -4.95 12.40 0.21
CA GLU A 133 -5.16 10.99 -0.08
C GLU A 133 -5.99 10.80 -1.36
N GLU A 134 -7.09 11.54 -1.51
CA GLU A 134 -7.92 11.47 -2.71
C GLU A 134 -7.16 11.91 -3.97
N ASN A 135 -6.32 12.94 -3.87
CA ASN A 135 -5.43 13.33 -4.96
C ASN A 135 -4.44 12.24 -5.35
N GLU A 136 -3.81 11.55 -4.39
CA GLU A 136 -2.89 10.44 -4.68
C GLU A 136 -3.62 9.23 -5.29
N VAL A 137 -4.83 8.91 -4.80
CA VAL A 137 -5.68 7.84 -5.36
C VAL A 137 -6.12 8.15 -6.78
N ASN A 138 -6.49 9.40 -7.07
CA ASN A 138 -6.85 9.83 -8.41
C ASN A 138 -5.65 9.79 -9.38
N LYS A 139 -4.45 10.21 -8.94
CA LYS A 139 -3.21 10.05 -9.72
C LYS A 139 -2.93 8.58 -10.05
N MET A 140 -3.12 7.68 -9.07
CA MET A 140 -2.96 6.24 -9.28
C MET A 140 -3.94 5.71 -10.34
N LYS A 141 -5.22 6.10 -10.29
CA LYS A 141 -6.21 5.75 -11.32
C LYS A 141 -5.84 6.25 -12.72
N LEU A 142 -5.47 7.52 -12.85
CA LEU A 142 -5.04 8.13 -14.11
C LEU A 142 -3.88 7.34 -14.73
N SER A 143 -2.88 6.98 -13.91
CA SER A 143 -1.74 6.18 -14.38
C SER A 143 -2.12 4.79 -14.92
N ARG A 144 -3.18 4.16 -14.39
CA ARG A 144 -3.68 2.85 -14.84
C ARG A 144 -4.38 2.98 -16.20
N ILE A 145 -5.22 4.01 -16.36
CA ILE A 145 -5.94 4.31 -17.62
C ILE A 145 -4.95 4.63 -18.75
N ASP A 146 -3.92 5.43 -18.46
CA ASP A 146 -2.93 5.82 -19.47
C ASP A 146 -2.11 4.61 -19.98
N LYS A 147 -1.81 3.64 -19.10
CA LYS A 147 -1.19 2.37 -19.50
C LYS A 147 -2.10 1.54 -20.39
N GLN A 148 -3.38 1.42 -20.05
CA GLN A 148 -4.37 0.69 -20.86
C GLN A 148 -4.50 1.28 -22.27
N LYS A 149 -4.64 2.61 -22.38
CA LYS A 149 -4.70 3.29 -23.68
C LYS A 149 -3.46 3.03 -24.53
N LYS A 150 -2.28 3.05 -23.92
CA LYS A 150 -1.01 2.76 -24.62
C LYS A 150 -0.99 1.33 -25.18
N LEU A 151 -1.40 0.35 -24.39
CA LEU A 151 -1.52 -1.06 -24.80
C LEU A 151 -2.53 -1.28 -25.94
N GLU A 152 -3.67 -0.59 -25.90
CA GLU A 152 -4.68 -0.64 -26.98
C GLU A 152 -4.14 -0.04 -28.28
N THR A 153 -3.43 1.07 -28.19
CA THR A 153 -2.83 1.74 -29.35
C THR A 153 -1.75 0.86 -30.00
N GLU A 154 -0.92 0.18 -29.20
CA GLU A 154 0.12 -0.74 -29.69
C GLU A 154 -0.46 -2.02 -30.31
N LYS A 155 -1.64 -2.48 -29.87
CA LYS A 155 -2.35 -3.62 -30.49
C LYS A 155 -3.00 -3.26 -31.83
N LEU A 156 -3.44 -2.02 -32.02
CA LEU A 156 -4.02 -1.52 -33.28
C LEU A 156 -2.97 -1.26 -34.36
N LEU A 157 -1.68 -1.16 -33.98
CA LEU A 157 -0.55 -0.91 -34.87
C LEU A 157 0.22 -2.18 -35.31
N LYS A 158 -0.23 -3.36 -34.88
CA LYS A 158 0.30 -4.68 -35.28
C LYS A 158 -0.69 -5.44 -36.14
#